data_AF-A0A2V5QCL3-F1
#
_entry.id   AF-A0A2V5QCL3-F1
#
_cell.length_a   1.000
_cell.length_b   1.000
_cell.length_c   1.000
_cell.angle_alpha   90.00
_cell.angle_beta   90.00
_cell.angle_gamma   90.00
#
_symmetry.space_group_name_H-M   'P 1'
#
loop_
_entity.id
_entity.type
_entity.pdbx_description
1 polymer ?
#
loop_
_entity_poly.entity_id
_entity_poly.type
_entity_poly.pdbx_seq_one_letter_code
_entity_poly.pdbx_strand_id
1 'polypeptide(L)'
;MSDISLIFNQAIDDSTRTLESLKKLERQVAKAAELIQECLQAGRKILACGNGGSAADASHFATELVVRFAKDRRAQPAICLASDGGVLTAAAN
;
A
#
# COMPACT_ATOMS: atom_id res chain seq x y z
N MET A 1 -26.70 13.81 -19.44
CA MET A 1 -26.53 14.15 -18.00
C MET A 1 -27.05 13.05 -17.07
N SER A 2 -28.10 12.28 -17.42
CA SER A 2 -28.58 11.14 -16.61
C SER A 2 -27.56 10.00 -16.47
N ASP A 3 -26.82 9.71 -17.53
CA ASP A 3 -25.88 8.56 -17.59
C ASP A 3 -24.65 8.75 -16.67
N ILE A 4 -24.07 9.95 -16.63
CA ILE A 4 -22.94 10.25 -15.75
C ILE A 4 -23.33 10.13 -14.27
N SER A 5 -24.53 10.63 -13.90
CA SER A 5 -25.03 10.51 -12.52
C SER A 5 -25.26 9.06 -12.12
N LEU A 6 -25.78 8.23 -13.04
CA LEU A 6 -25.95 6.80 -12.82
C LEU A 6 -24.61 6.11 -12.60
N ILE A 7 -23.63 6.33 -13.48
CA ILE A 7 -22.28 5.76 -13.38
C ILE A 7 -21.61 6.17 -12.07
N PHE A 8 -21.72 7.45 -11.69
CA PHE A 8 -21.14 7.95 -10.45
C PHE A 8 -21.73 7.26 -9.22
N ASN A 9 -23.05 7.20 -9.09
CA ASN A 9 -23.69 6.54 -7.95
C ASN A 9 -23.36 5.04 -7.90
N GLN A 10 -23.36 4.37 -9.06
CA GLN A 10 -22.97 2.97 -9.15
C GLN A 10 -21.52 2.72 -8.68
N ALA A 11 -20.57 3.59 -9.07
CA ALA A 11 -19.18 3.47 -8.64
C ALA A 11 -19.02 3.64 -7.12
N ILE A 12 -19.80 4.53 -6.50
CA ILE A 12 -19.84 4.71 -5.05
C ILE A 12 -20.43 3.48 -4.35
N ASP A 13 -21.52 2.92 -4.89
CA ASP A 13 -22.16 1.72 -4.34
C ASP A 13 -21.22 0.50 -4.42
N ASP A 14 -20.54 0.33 -5.55
CA ASP A 14 -19.55 -0.74 -5.74
C ASP A 14 -18.34 -0.59 -4.81
N SER A 15 -17.87 0.65 -4.61
CA SER A 15 -16.79 0.95 -3.67
C SER A 15 -17.20 0.63 -2.23
N THR A 16 -18.43 1.00 -1.84
CA THR A 16 -18.98 0.74 -0.51
C THR A 16 -19.09 -0.77 -0.27
N ARG A 17 -19.67 -1.52 -1.21
CA ARG A 17 -19.74 -3.00 -1.13
C ARG A 17 -18.35 -3.63 -1.00
N THR A 18 -17.38 -3.13 -1.77
CA THR A 18 -16.00 -3.61 -1.72
C THR A 18 -15.41 -3.36 -0.33
N LEU A 19 -15.50 -2.14 0.20
CA LEU A 19 -14.99 -1.77 1.53
C LEU A 19 -15.64 -2.58 2.65
N GLU A 20 -16.96 -2.83 2.57
CA GLU A 20 -17.66 -3.68 3.54
C GLU A 20 -17.14 -5.11 3.51
N SER A 21 -16.83 -5.64 2.33
CA SER A 21 -16.30 -7.00 2.19
C SER A 21 -14.93 -7.17 2.85
N LEU A 22 -14.15 -6.08 2.99
CA LEU A 22 -12.81 -6.11 3.60
C LEU A 22 -12.83 -6.46 5.09
N LYS A 23 -13.97 -6.30 5.78
CA LYS A 23 -14.12 -6.76 7.18
C LYS A 23 -13.72 -8.23 7.36
N LYS A 24 -13.90 -9.06 6.32
CA LYS A 24 -13.52 -10.48 6.32
C LYS A 24 -12.01 -10.71 6.38
N LEU A 25 -11.20 -9.68 6.11
CA LEU A 25 -9.74 -9.73 6.09
C LEU A 25 -9.11 -9.29 7.42
N GLU A 26 -9.89 -8.96 8.45
CA GLU A 26 -9.40 -8.45 9.74
C GLU A 26 -8.24 -9.28 10.30
N ARG A 27 -8.41 -10.61 10.34
CA ARG A 27 -7.38 -11.53 10.86
C ARG A 27 -6.09 -11.51 10.02
N GLN A 28 -6.22 -11.44 8.70
CA GLN A 28 -5.09 -11.39 7.78
C GLN A 28 -4.34 -10.05 7.90
N VAL A 29 -5.07 -8.94 8.04
CA VAL A 29 -4.49 -7.61 8.24
C VAL A 29 -3.76 -7.53 9.58
N ALA A 30 -4.37 -8.03 10.66
CA ALA A 30 -3.73 -8.11 11.97
C ALA A 30 -2.44 -8.94 11.90
N LYS A 31 -2.50 -10.10 11.23
CA LYS A 31 -1.31 -10.95 11.08
C LYS A 31 -0.20 -10.29 10.27
N ALA A 32 -0.54 -9.57 9.21
CA ALA A 32 0.44 -8.81 8.43
C ALA A 32 1.11 -7.72 9.27
N ALA A 33 0.33 -6.99 10.09
CA ALA A 33 0.86 -5.97 10.99
C ALA A 33 1.84 -6.55 12.03
N GLU A 34 1.52 -7.70 12.63
CA GLU A 34 2.42 -8.43 13.54
C GLU A 34 3.75 -8.79 12.85
N LEU A 35 3.70 -9.38 11.66
CA LEU A 35 4.89 -9.78 10.90
C LEU A 35 5.78 -8.58 10.54
N ILE A 36 5.16 -7.45 10.15
CA ILE A 36 5.89 -6.21 9.87
C ILE A 36 6.56 -5.69 11.13
N GLN A 37 5.84 -5.69 12.26
CA GLN A 37 6.38 -5.25 13.54
C GLN A 37 7.57 -6.11 13.98
N GLU A 38 7.44 -7.44 13.94
CA GLU A 38 8.52 -8.38 14.27
C GLU A 38 9.75 -8.16 13.38
N CYS A 39 9.54 -7.98 12.07
CA CYS A 39 10.60 -7.69 11.11
C CYS A 39 11.39 -6.43 11.49
N LEU A 40 10.69 -5.34 11.77
CA LEU A 40 11.30 -4.06 12.12
C LEU A 40 11.99 -4.09 13.50
N GLN A 41 11.41 -4.78 14.48
CA GLN A 41 12.01 -4.97 15.81
C GLN A 41 13.29 -5.80 15.75
N ALA A 42 13.36 -6.78 14.84
CA ALA A 42 14.55 -7.58 14.57
C ALA A 42 15.63 -6.83 13.77
N GLY A 43 15.47 -5.51 13.52
CA GLY A 43 16.44 -4.70 12.77
C GLY A 43 16.47 -5.00 11.26
N ARG A 44 15.45 -5.69 10.75
CA ARG A 44 15.30 -5.95 9.31
C ARG A 44 14.57 -4.79 8.63
N LYS A 45 14.29 -4.92 7.34
CA LYS A 45 13.69 -3.88 6.49
C LYS A 45 12.51 -4.42 5.69
N ILE A 46 11.60 -3.53 5.34
CA ILE A 46 10.45 -3.81 4.49
C ILE A 46 10.78 -3.47 3.05
N LEU A 47 10.53 -4.40 2.12
CA LEU A 47 10.63 -4.14 0.69
C LEU A 47 9.21 -4.22 0.11
N ALA A 48 8.78 -3.15 -0.55
CA ALA A 48 7.46 -3.05 -1.18
C ALA A 48 7.63 -2.95 -2.71
N CYS A 49 6.76 -3.61 -3.46
CA CYS A 49 6.76 -3.55 -4.92
C CYS A 49 5.33 -3.63 -5.46
N GLY A 50 5.17 -3.26 -6.73
CA GLY A 50 3.90 -3.28 -7.43
C GLY A 50 4.04 -2.71 -8.83
N ASN A 51 2.99 -2.83 -9.64
CA ASN A 51 2.90 -2.28 -10.99
C ASN A 51 1.75 -1.26 -11.04
N GLY A 52 1.88 -0.21 -11.87
CA GLY A 52 0.81 0.79 -12.06
C GLY A 52 0.37 1.41 -10.72
N GLY A 53 -0.94 1.37 -10.42
CA GLY A 53 -1.48 1.88 -9.15
C GLY A 53 -0.84 1.25 -7.91
N SER A 54 -0.56 -0.06 -7.94
CA SER A 54 0.09 -0.74 -6.80
C SER A 54 1.55 -0.32 -6.60
N ALA A 55 2.21 0.21 -7.64
CA ALA A 55 3.54 0.83 -7.47
C ALA A 55 3.44 2.13 -6.68
N ALA A 56 2.37 2.91 -6.91
CA ALA A 56 2.08 4.11 -6.12
C ALA A 56 1.78 3.75 -4.66
N ASP A 57 0.99 2.69 -4.41
CA ASP A 57 0.74 2.20 -3.05
C ASP A 57 2.02 1.73 -2.35
N ALA A 58 2.89 0.98 -3.06
CA ALA A 58 4.18 0.56 -2.53
C ALA A 58 5.07 1.75 -2.14
N SER A 59 5.08 2.79 -2.98
CA SER A 59 5.81 4.03 -2.71
C SER A 59 5.22 4.78 -1.50
N HIS A 60 3.89 4.88 -1.43
CA HIS A 60 3.20 5.52 -0.32
C HIS A 60 3.49 4.80 1.00
N PHE A 61 3.35 3.48 1.03
CA PHE A 61 3.63 2.66 2.20
C PHE A 61 5.08 2.77 2.68
N ALA A 62 6.06 2.72 1.76
CA ALA A 62 7.46 2.95 2.10
C ALA A 62 7.70 4.36 2.68
N THR A 63 7.03 5.37 2.13
CA THR A 63 7.14 6.77 2.59
C THR A 63 6.62 6.95 4.00
N GLU A 64 5.45 6.37 4.32
CA GLU A 64 4.88 6.40 5.66
C GLU A 64 5.80 5.76 6.70
N LEU A 65 6.51 4.67 6.34
CA LEU A 65 7.49 4.01 7.20
C LEU A 65 8.76 4.84 7.38
N VAL A 66 9.33 5.38 6.31
CA VAL A 66 10.61 6.11 6.33
C VAL A 66 10.46 7.50 6.95
N VAL A 67 9.40 8.25 6.60
CA VAL A 67 9.19 9.63 7.05
C VAL A 67 8.42 9.62 8.38
N ARG A 68 7.09 9.64 8.33
CA ARG A 68 6.16 9.49 9.45
C ARG A 68 4.77 9.16 8.88
N PHE A 69 4.00 8.36 9.60
CA PHE A 69 2.58 8.15 9.34
C PHE A 69 1.73 9.10 10.20
N ALA A 70 1.56 8.77 11.49
CA ALA A 70 0.69 9.52 12.41
C ALA A 70 1.42 10.09 13.65
N LYS A 71 2.22 9.26 14.33
CA LYS A 71 2.94 9.67 15.55
C LYS A 71 4.36 10.11 15.21
N ASP A 72 4.91 11.01 16.03
CA ASP A 72 6.35 11.29 15.95
C ASP A 72 7.13 10.08 16.46
N ARG A 73 7.95 9.52 15.59
CA ARG A 73 8.77 8.32 15.83
C ARG A 73 10.00 8.35 14.95
N ARG A 74 10.99 7.52 15.28
CA ARG A 74 12.13 7.29 14.40
C ARG A 74 11.69 6.72 13.03
N ALA A 75 12.46 7.04 12.00
CA ALA A 75 12.35 6.43 10.68
C ALA A 75 12.44 4.91 10.79
N GLN A 76 11.62 4.19 10.02
CA GLN A 76 11.65 2.73 9.92
C GLN A 76 12.20 2.34 8.54
N PRO A 77 13.06 1.32 8.44
CA PRO A 77 13.69 0.95 7.18
C PRO A 77 12.68 0.30 6.22
N ALA A 78 12.31 1.03 5.17
CA ALA A 78 11.48 0.54 4.07
C ALA A 78 12.00 1.04 2.72
N ILE A 79 11.86 0.23 1.68
CA ILE A 79 12.28 0.56 0.31
C ILE A 79 11.15 0.17 -0.66
N CYS A 80 10.75 1.11 -1.52
CA CYS A 80 9.91 0.81 -2.68
C CYS A 80 10.82 0.39 -3.85
N LEU A 81 10.66 -0.84 -4.32
CA LEU A 81 11.42 -1.40 -5.44
C LEU A 81 10.96 -0.87 -6.80
N ALA A 82 9.85 -0.14 -6.84
CA ALA A 82 9.29 0.44 -8.06
C ALA A 82 9.73 1.89 -8.31
N SER A 83 10.58 2.47 -7.46
CA SER A 83 10.92 3.90 -7.53
C SER A 83 12.03 4.24 -8.52
N ASP A 84 12.92 3.30 -8.85
CA ASP A 84 14.04 3.55 -9.76
C ASP A 84 13.71 3.05 -11.18
N GLY A 85 13.25 3.97 -12.03
CA GLY A 85 12.93 3.66 -13.43
C GLY A 85 14.13 3.18 -14.24
N GLY A 86 15.35 3.61 -13.91
CA GLY A 86 16.57 3.15 -14.58
C GLY A 86 16.85 1.68 -14.28
N VAL A 87 16.81 1.29 -13.00
CA VAL A 87 16.97 -0.10 -12.59
C VAL A 87 15.88 -0.99 -13.18
N LEU A 88 14.62 -0.56 -13.14
CA LEU A 88 13.51 -1.35 -13.69
C LEU A 88 13.66 -1.58 -15.20
N THR A 89 13.98 -0.53 -15.96
CA THR A 89 14.11 -0.63 -17.42
C THR A 89 15.37 -1.37 -17.83
N ALA A 90 16.48 -1.25 -17.10
CA ALA A 90 17.69 -2.02 -17.35
C ALA A 90 17.53 -3.51 -17.04
N ALA A 91 16.70 -3.88 -16.06
CA ALA A 91 16.47 -5.26 -15.67
C ALA A 91 15.44 -5.99 -16.56
N ALA A 92 14.48 -5.28 -17.15
CA ALA A 92 13.36 -5.87 -17.88
C ALA A 92 13.51 -5.89 -19.41
N ASN A 93 14.40 -5.06 -19.97
CA ASN A 93 14.72 -5.03 -21.41
C ASN A 93 15.87 -5.99 -21.75
#